data_AF-A0A1U7IJM4-F1
#
_entry.id   AF-A0A1U7IJM4-F1
#
_cell.length_a   1.000
_cell.length_b   1.000
_cell.length_c   1.000
_cell.angle_alpha   90.00
_cell.angle_beta   90.00
_cell.angle_gamma   90.00
#
_symmetry.space_group_name_H-M   'P 1'
#
loop_
_entity.id
_entity.type
_entity.pdbx_description
1 polymer ?
#
loop_
_entity_poly.entity_id
_entity_poly.type
_entity_poly.pdbx_seq_one_letter_code
_entity_poly.pdbx_strand_id
1 'polypeptide(L)'
;MQITLELPDDIVDNLQLQHTNISRRVLELIAADYYRQGRIGAAEVHRMLNFFSRWETYQFLKQEQAYLPYTEEDLAEDIQTINNLLGTE
;
A
#
# COMPACT_ATOMS: atom_id res chain seq x y z
N MET A 1 5.02 -16.88 -9.82
CA MET A 1 5.55 -17.49 -8.59
C MET A 1 4.39 -18.02 -7.78
N GLN A 2 4.52 -19.17 -7.13
CA GLN A 2 3.50 -19.74 -6.25
C GLN A 2 4.06 -19.80 -4.82
N ILE A 3 3.28 -19.33 -3.85
CA ILE A 3 3.61 -19.37 -2.41
C ILE A 3 2.52 -20.22 -1.74
N THR A 4 2.94 -21.17 -0.91
CA THR A 4 2.04 -21.95 -0.05
C THR A 4 2.23 -21.48 1.39
N LEU A 5 1.14 -21.26 2.10
CA LEU A 5 1.13 -20.85 3.51
C LEU A 5 0.52 -21.98 4.33
N GLU A 6 1.21 -22.41 5.38
CA GLU A 6 0.67 -23.32 6.38
C GLU A 6 0.10 -22.50 7.53
N LEU A 7 -1.16 -22.72 7.87
CA LEU A 7 -1.86 -22.05 8.97
C LEU A 7 -2.19 -23.08 10.05
N PRO A 8 -2.09 -22.72 11.34
CA PRO A 8 -2.59 -23.55 12.42
C PRO A 8 -4.10 -23.82 12.30
N ASP A 9 -4.53 -25.06 12.56
CA ASP A 9 -5.93 -25.48 12.40
C ASP A 9 -6.91 -24.64 13.25
N ASP A 10 -6.49 -24.24 14.45
CA ASP A 10 -7.30 -23.39 15.36
C ASP A 10 -7.55 -21.98 14.79
N ILE A 11 -6.66 -21.50 13.93
CA ILE A 11 -6.81 -20.21 13.25
C ILE A 11 -7.74 -20.34 12.03
N VAL A 12 -7.70 -21.48 11.34
CA VAL A 12 -8.56 -21.77 10.17
C VAL A 12 -10.04 -21.69 10.54
N ASP A 13 -10.41 -22.24 11.71
CA ASP A 13 -11.79 -22.23 12.20
C ASP A 13 -12.31 -20.82 12.51
N ASN A 14 -11.43 -19.94 12.99
CA ASN A 14 -11.78 -18.55 13.33
C ASN A 14 -11.90 -17.65 12.09
N LEU A 15 -11.18 -17.95 11.02
CA LEU A 15 -11.07 -17.05 9.86
C LEU A 15 -12.28 -17.10 8.90
N GLN A 16 -13.27 -17.96 9.15
CA GLN A 16 -14.48 -18.11 8.31
C GLN A 16 -14.16 -18.07 6.80
N LEU A 17 -13.11 -18.79 6.39
CA LEU A 17 -12.48 -18.72 5.06
C LEU A 17 -13.40 -19.10 3.89
N GLN A 18 -14.65 -19.47 4.17
CA GLN A 18 -15.60 -20.07 3.24
C GLN A 18 -16.07 -19.10 2.13
N HIS A 19 -15.89 -17.78 2.32
CA HIS A 19 -16.44 -16.77 1.40
C HIS A 19 -15.43 -15.70 0.93
N THR A 20 -14.15 -15.81 1.30
CA THR A 20 -13.14 -14.80 0.95
C THR A 20 -12.05 -15.40 0.06
N ASN A 21 -11.68 -14.69 -1.01
CA ASN A 21 -10.49 -15.04 -1.79
C ASN A 21 -9.24 -14.68 -0.98
N ILE A 22 -8.76 -15.62 -0.16
CA ILE A 22 -7.63 -15.44 0.75
C ILE A 22 -6.36 -15.07 0.02
N SER A 23 -6.08 -15.73 -1.11
CA SER A 23 -4.91 -15.42 -1.93
C SER A 23 -4.90 -13.95 -2.35
N ARG A 24 -6.07 -13.42 -2.76
CA ARG A 24 -6.21 -12.00 -3.08
C ARG A 24 -6.01 -11.11 -1.86
N ARG A 25 -6.64 -11.43 -0.74
CA ARG A 25 -6.52 -10.63 0.50
C ARG A 25 -5.09 -10.58 1.02
N VAL A 26 -4.38 -11.69 0.99
CA VAL A 26 -2.96 -11.75 1.38
C VAL A 26 -2.11 -10.88 0.47
N LEU A 27 -2.34 -10.94 -0.85
CA LEU A 27 -1.61 -10.09 -1.80
C LEU A 27 -1.86 -8.60 -1.56
N GLU A 28 -3.11 -8.23 -1.28
CA GLU A 28 -3.50 -6.87 -0.90
C GLU A 28 -2.77 -6.40 0.36
N LEU A 29 -2.78 -7.20 1.43
CA LEU A 29 -2.09 -6.88 2.68
C LEU A 29 -0.59 -6.68 2.47
N ILE A 30 0.06 -7.52 1.67
CA ILE A 30 1.48 -7.37 1.33
C ILE A 30 1.73 -6.07 0.56
N ALA A 31 0.89 -5.76 -0.44
CA ALA A 31 1.04 -4.54 -1.24
C ALA A 31 0.85 -3.28 -0.37
N ALA A 32 -0.14 -3.28 0.51
CA ALA A 32 -0.42 -2.19 1.44
C ALA A 32 0.73 -1.98 2.44
N ASP A 33 1.27 -3.06 2.99
CA ASP A 33 2.40 -3.00 3.92
C ASP A 33 3.67 -2.44 3.28
N TYR A 34 4.04 -2.93 2.10
CA TYR A 34 5.23 -2.47 1.38
C TYR A 34 5.08 -1.01 0.94
N TYR A 35 3.87 -0.58 0.56
CA TYR A 35 3.58 0.82 0.28
C TYR A 35 3.73 1.70 1.53
N ARG A 36 3.16 1.27 2.66
CA ARG A 36 3.26 1.99 3.94
C ARG A 36 4.70 2.17 4.41
N GLN A 37 5.55 1.19 4.13
CA GLN A 37 7.00 1.24 4.40
C GLN A 37 7.79 2.05 3.37
N GLY A 38 7.14 2.63 2.35
CA GLY A 38 7.81 3.38 1.27
C GLY A 38 8.66 2.51 0.34
N ARG A 39 8.51 1.18 0.39
CA ARG A 39 9.34 0.23 -0.39
C ARG A 39 8.88 0.09 -1.83
N ILE A 40 7.60 0.36 -2.08
CA ILE A 40 7.00 0.40 -3.43
C ILE A 40 6.14 1.64 -3.58
N GLY A 41 6.04 2.15 -4.80
CA GLY A 41 5.15 3.26 -5.16
C GLY A 41 3.74 2.82 -5.55
N ALA A 42 2.82 3.78 -5.66
CA ALA A 42 1.43 3.50 -6.05
C ALA A 42 1.31 2.84 -7.44
N ALA A 43 2.25 3.10 -8.36
CA ALA A 43 2.28 2.45 -9.67
C ALA A 43 2.61 0.96 -9.58
N GLU A 44 3.44 0.55 -8.61
CA GLU A 44 3.76 -0.86 -8.36
C GLU A 44 2.59 -1.57 -7.69
N VAL A 45 1.94 -0.93 -6.72
CA VAL A 45 0.69 -1.43 -6.11
C VAL A 45 -0.38 -1.66 -7.19
N HIS A 46 -0.56 -0.69 -8.10
CA HIS A 46 -1.50 -0.79 -9.22
C HIS A 46 -1.24 -2.03 -10.09
N ARG A 47 0.02 -2.26 -10.48
CA ARG A 47 0.40 -3.42 -11.28
C ARG A 47 0.26 -4.74 -10.50
N MET A 48 0.69 -4.76 -9.24
CA MET A 48 0.65 -5.94 -8.38
C MET A 48 -0.78 -6.42 -8.13
N LEU A 49 -1.72 -5.49 -7.97
CA LEU A 49 -3.13 -5.78 -7.72
C LEU A 49 -4.01 -5.73 -8.97
N ASN A 50 -3.42 -5.44 -10.14
CA ASN A 50 -4.10 -5.37 -11.43
C ASN A 50 -5.38 -4.52 -11.39
N PHE A 51 -5.28 -3.33 -10.79
CA PHE A 51 -6.40 -2.39 -10.74
C PHE A 51 -6.65 -1.76 -12.13
N PHE A 52 -7.88 -1.35 -12.39
CA PHE A 52 -8.28 -0.75 -13.67
C PHE A 52 -7.86 0.71 -13.80
N SER A 53 -7.64 1.40 -12.69
CA SER A 53 -7.25 2.81 -12.70
C SER A 53 -6.34 3.18 -11.53
N ARG A 54 -5.65 4.31 -11.69
CA ARG A 54 -4.89 4.94 -10.59
C ARG A 54 -5.81 5.31 -9.41
N TRP A 55 -7.08 5.66 -9.67
CA TRP A 55 -8.04 6.01 -8.64
C TRP A 55 -8.41 4.83 -7.75
N GLU A 56 -8.63 3.66 -8.35
CA GLU A 56 -8.90 2.43 -7.62
C GLU A 56 -7.73 2.06 -6.68
N THR A 57 -6.49 2.22 -7.15
CA THR A 57 -5.30 2.06 -6.31
C THR A 57 -5.33 2.96 -5.07
N TYR A 58 -5.66 4.24 -5.23
CA TYR A 58 -5.70 5.16 -4.08
C TYR A 58 -6.88 4.90 -3.14
N GLN A 59 -8.03 4.47 -3.67
CA GLN A 59 -9.15 4.04 -2.82
C GLN A 59 -8.76 2.83 -1.99
N PHE A 60 -8.12 1.83 -2.60
CA PHE A 60 -7.57 0.67 -1.90
C PHE A 60 -6.56 1.07 -0.81
N LEU A 61 -5.55 1.87 -1.15
CA LEU A 61 -4.52 2.31 -0.19
C LEU A 61 -5.14 3.07 1.00
N LYS A 62 -6.15 3.90 0.73
CA LYS A 62 -6.89 4.61 1.79
C LYS A 62 -7.68 3.64 2.67
N GLN A 63 -8.34 2.63 2.11
CA GLN A 63 -9.09 1.62 2.86
C GLN A 63 -8.17 0.80 3.76
N GLU A 64 -6.96 0.47 3.30
CA GLU A 64 -5.94 -0.27 4.07
C GLU A 64 -5.13 0.62 5.03
N GLN A 65 -5.48 1.90 5.17
CA GLN A 65 -4.74 2.88 5.98
C GLN A 65 -3.23 2.88 5.64
N ALA A 66 -2.93 2.62 4.37
CA ALA A 66 -1.58 2.62 3.82
C ALA A 66 -1.33 4.02 3.25
N TYR A 67 -1.15 4.98 4.14
CA TYR A 67 -0.77 6.34 3.77
C TYR A 67 0.70 6.36 3.37
N LEU A 68 1.04 7.23 2.43
CA LEU A 68 2.44 7.55 2.16
C LEU A 68 3.07 8.03 3.47
N PRO A 69 4.24 7.54 3.88
CA PRO A 69 4.94 8.03 5.06
C PRO A 69 5.54 9.41 4.78
N TYR A 70 4.66 10.40 4.55
CA TYR A 70 5.01 11.80 4.36
C TYR A 70 4.99 12.48 5.72
N THR A 71 6.16 12.94 6.14
CA THR A 71 6.41 13.51 7.46
C THR A 71 6.34 15.04 7.43
N GLU A 72 6.33 15.67 8.60
CA GLU A 72 6.45 17.13 8.69
C GLU A 72 7.83 17.61 8.22
N GLU A 73 8.86 16.79 8.40
CA GLU A 73 10.20 17.03 7.87
C GLU A 73 10.22 17.05 6.33
N ASP A 74 9.56 16.08 5.69
CA ASP A 74 9.41 16.07 4.23
C ASP A 74 8.71 17.34 3.75
N LEU A 75 7.66 17.77 4.46
CA LEU A 75 6.96 19.03 4.16
C LEU A 75 7.86 20.25 4.29
N ALA A 76 8.68 20.31 5.34
CA ALA A 76 9.60 21.42 5.54
C ALA A 76 10.67 21.48 4.44
N GLU A 77 11.19 20.33 4.02
CA GLU A 77 12.15 20.22 2.91
C GLU A 77 11.53 20.64 1.57
N ASP A 78 10.29 20.22 1.29
CA ASP A 78 9.55 20.63 0.11
C ASP A 78 9.33 22.14 0.07
N ILE A 79 8.91 22.74 1.19
CA ILE A 79 8.74 24.20 1.32
C ILE A 79 10.07 24.93 1.07
N GLN A 80 11.16 24.44 1.67
CA GLN A 80 12.49 25.04 1.45
C GLN A 80 12.89 24.96 -0.02
N THR A 81 12.68 23.81 -0.65
CA THR A 81 12.97 23.59 -2.08
C THR A 81 12.16 24.56 -2.95
N ILE A 82 10.86 24.70 -2.71
CA ILE A 82 9.99 25.62 -3.42
C ILE A 82 10.46 27.07 -3.24
N ASN A 83 10.77 27.50 -2.02
CA ASN A 83 11.27 28.85 -1.75
C ASN A 83 12.60 29.13 -2.46
N ASN A 84 13.50 28.15 -2.54
CA ASN A 84 14.77 28.31 -3.26
C ASN A 84 14.55 28.43 -4.78
N LEU A 85 13.60 27.67 -5.34
CA LEU A 85 13.30 27.69 -6.77
C LEU A 85 12.50 28.93 -7.19
N LEU A 86 11.64 29.44 -6.32
CA LEU A 86 10.78 30.61 -6.59
C LEU A 86 11.35 31.93 -6.07
N GLY A 87 12.29 31.88 -5.12
CA GLY A 87 12.88 33.04 -4.45
C GLY A 87 14.16 33.56 -5.09
N THR A 88 14.57 33.04 -6.25
CA THR A 88 15.60 33.68 -7.08
C THR A 88 14.99 34.86 -7.85
N GLU A 89 14.89 36.00 -7.18
CA GLU A 89 15.01 37.34 -7.78
C GLU A 89 16.18 38.09 -7.12
#